data_AF-A0A968V995-F1
#
_entry.id   AF-A0A968V995-F1
#
_cell.length_a   1.000
_cell.length_b   1.000
_cell.length_c   1.000
_cell.angle_alpha   90.00
_cell.angle_beta   90.00
_cell.angle_gamma   90.00
#
_symmetry.space_group_name_H-M   'P 1'
#
loop_
_entity.id
_entity.type
_entity.pdbx_description
1 polymer ?
#
loop_
_entity_poly.entity_id
_entity_poly.type
_entity_poly.pdbx_seq_one_letter_code
_entity_poly.pdbx_strand_id
1 'polypeptide(L)'
;MVSVVLPAEIAEIANSVSAIKRNEVAEVLNDIFSKTAEWENQVDSIQIADINDKVNIKMADIARKNAKDFRVASEKIFDAKRAEVQQLMIEQKTEDSLWLKAKQVMQIKLKAIEDKAAYKAKFEERYHAEQKELRTQMRLAKCKIFSDAVIDSDVSELSDNVFEMYLNGLEVQYKEKIKQEQEAELERLRIEKINQLNNVRKNEILEIYEYVANEYKFCDYGELESDTWEKIKSDAINAKEDNLRKQQQLKTELRIEKVKAITSEFEIIQFAHLDDLEFDSYIKTIKEIEQKKKRRNN
;
A
#
# COMPACT_ATOMS: atom_id res chain seq x y z
N MET A 1 -2.47 -4.56 97.81
CA MET A 1 -2.38 -3.83 96.54
C MET A 1 -3.21 -2.57 96.70
N VAL A 2 -2.57 -1.40 96.76
CA VAL A 2 -3.31 -0.12 96.74
C VAL A 2 -3.90 0.00 95.34
N SER A 3 -5.24 0.08 95.24
CA SER A 3 -5.90 0.26 93.95
C SER A 3 -5.50 1.62 93.40
N VAL A 4 -4.77 1.60 92.29
CA VAL A 4 -4.31 2.79 91.58
C VAL A 4 -5.53 3.50 90.99
N VAL A 5 -5.94 4.63 91.57
CA VAL A 5 -7.03 5.45 91.06
C VAL A 5 -6.44 6.56 90.20
N LEU A 6 -6.47 6.37 88.89
CA LEU A 6 -6.20 7.45 87.95
C LEU A 6 -7.26 8.54 88.12
N PRO A 7 -6.89 9.84 88.01
CA PRO A 7 -7.87 10.92 87.93
C PRO A 7 -8.92 10.62 86.85
N ALA A 8 -10.17 11.02 87.10
CA ALA A 8 -11.31 10.66 86.25
C ALA A 8 -11.10 11.09 84.79
N GLU A 9 -10.41 12.21 84.58
CA GLU A 9 -10.08 12.79 83.28
C GLU A 9 -9.05 11.97 82.48
N ILE A 10 -8.26 11.13 83.15
CA ILE A 10 -7.20 10.31 82.53
C ILE A 10 -7.64 8.85 82.41
N ALA A 11 -8.57 8.41 83.26
CA ALA A 11 -9.06 7.03 83.30
C ALA A 11 -9.74 6.59 81.97
N GLU A 12 -10.46 7.48 81.30
CA GLU A 12 -11.09 7.18 80.01
C GLU A 12 -10.07 6.99 78.88
N ILE A 13 -9.04 7.83 78.84
CA ILE A 13 -7.96 7.79 77.82
C ILE A 13 -7.03 6.59 78.05
N ALA A 14 -6.87 6.16 79.30
CA ALA A 14 -6.05 5.00 79.64
C ALA A 14 -6.56 3.70 78.99
N ASN A 15 -7.87 3.57 78.73
CA ASN A 15 -8.46 2.34 78.17
C ASN A 15 -7.96 1.99 76.75
N SER A 16 -7.51 2.98 75.97
CA SER A 16 -6.95 2.76 74.63
C SER A 16 -5.47 2.37 74.63
N VAL A 17 -4.85 2.23 75.80
CA VAL A 17 -3.41 1.95 75.95
C VAL A 17 -3.21 0.55 76.55
N SER A 18 -2.10 -0.11 76.18
CA SER A 18 -1.76 -1.43 76.72
C SER A 18 -1.67 -1.40 78.26
N ALA A 19 -2.03 -2.52 78.91
CA ALA A 19 -2.06 -2.59 80.37
C ALA A 19 -0.71 -2.26 81.03
N ILE A 20 0.40 -2.65 80.38
CA ILE A 20 1.75 -2.37 80.84
C ILE A 20 2.03 -0.86 80.83
N LYS A 21 1.67 -0.17 79.74
CA LYS A 21 1.90 1.27 79.61
C LYS A 21 0.95 2.10 80.46
N ARG A 22 -0.27 1.60 80.70
CA ARG A 22 -1.17 2.18 81.71
C ARG A 22 -0.55 2.15 83.10
N ASN A 23 0.02 1.03 83.51
CA ASN A 23 0.64 0.91 84.84
C ASN A 23 1.83 1.86 85.00
N GLU A 24 2.69 1.98 83.97
CA GLU A 24 3.82 2.93 83.98
C GLU A 24 3.35 4.38 84.13
N VAL A 25 2.33 4.79 83.35
CA VAL A 25 1.75 6.14 83.46
C VAL A 25 1.12 6.35 84.83
N ALA A 26 0.41 5.35 85.35
CA ALA A 26 -0.27 5.45 86.63
C ALA A 26 0.69 5.52 87.82
N GLU A 27 1.83 4.83 87.77
CA GLU A 27 2.90 4.95 88.78
C GLU A 27 3.47 6.37 88.83
N VAL A 28 3.78 6.96 87.68
CA VAL A 28 4.32 8.34 87.59
C VAL A 28 3.29 9.35 88.10
N LEU A 29 2.03 9.22 87.69
CA LEU A 29 0.97 10.12 88.13
C LEU A 29 0.71 9.99 89.64
N ASN A 30 0.71 8.78 90.19
CA ASN A 30 0.53 8.57 91.62
C ASN A 30 1.65 9.20 92.45
N ASP A 31 2.91 9.07 92.05
CA ASP A 31 4.03 9.70 92.77
C ASP A 31 3.89 11.23 92.76
N ILE A 32 3.52 11.80 91.60
CA ILE A 32 3.34 13.25 91.46
C ILE A 32 2.17 13.74 92.32
N PHE A 33 0.99 13.14 92.18
CA PHE A 33 -0.21 13.59 92.88
C PHE A 33 -0.16 13.31 94.39
N SER A 34 0.47 12.22 94.83
CA SER A 34 0.66 11.96 96.26
C SER A 34 1.51 13.06 96.90
N LYS A 35 2.62 13.45 96.26
CA LYS A 35 3.46 14.56 96.72
C LYS A 35 2.73 15.90 96.65
N THR A 36 1.92 16.14 95.62
CA THR A 36 1.10 17.35 95.54
C THR A 36 0.13 17.45 96.72
N ALA A 37 -0.55 16.35 97.08
CA ALA A 37 -1.44 16.31 98.24
C ALA A 37 -0.68 16.52 99.57
N GLU A 38 0.56 16.02 99.70
CA GLU A 38 1.41 16.31 100.85
C GLU A 38 1.74 17.81 100.97
N TRP A 39 2.09 18.47 99.85
CA TRP A 39 2.35 19.91 99.83
C TRP A 39 1.11 20.73 100.16
N GLU A 40 -0.07 20.33 99.67
CA GLU A 40 -1.36 20.96 99.98
C GLU A 40 -1.65 20.91 101.49
N ASN A 41 -1.56 19.71 102.09
CA ASN A 41 -1.73 19.53 103.53
C ASN A 41 -0.71 20.35 104.35
N GLN A 42 0.54 20.43 103.90
CA GLN A 42 1.57 21.24 104.57
C GLN A 42 1.21 22.72 104.55
N VAL A 43 0.71 23.25 103.43
CA VAL A 43 0.29 24.65 103.32
C VAL A 43 -0.94 24.92 104.19
N ASP A 44 -1.94 24.04 104.17
CA ASP A 44 -3.17 24.19 104.96
C ASP A 44 -2.93 24.16 106.47
N SER A 45 -1.86 23.48 106.91
CA SER A 45 -1.47 23.46 108.32
C SER A 45 -0.88 24.77 108.84
N ILE A 46 -0.45 25.68 107.96
CA ILE A 46 0.21 26.93 108.33
C ILE A 46 -0.86 28.00 108.61
N GLN A 47 -1.00 28.37 109.89
CA GLN A 47 -1.91 29.44 110.33
C GLN A 47 -1.12 30.69 110.71
N ILE A 48 -1.34 31.81 110.01
CA ILE A 48 -0.68 33.09 110.29
C ILE A 48 -1.68 33.97 111.04
N ALA A 49 -1.45 34.17 112.35
CA ALA A 49 -2.36 34.95 113.20
C ALA A 49 -2.06 36.46 113.20
N ASP A 50 -0.79 36.86 113.01
CA ASP A 50 -0.34 38.26 113.05
C ASP A 50 0.91 38.49 112.19
N ILE A 51 1.19 39.76 111.84
CA ILE A 51 2.35 40.19 111.04
C ILE A 51 3.70 39.86 111.71
N ASN A 52 3.71 39.70 113.03
CA ASN A 52 4.91 39.34 113.78
C ASN A 52 5.21 37.84 113.78
N ASP A 53 4.33 37.01 113.21
CA ASP A 53 4.51 35.56 113.07
C ASP A 53 5.52 35.21 111.97
N LYS A 54 6.76 35.66 112.18
CA LYS A 54 7.88 35.50 111.24
C LYS A 54 8.22 34.03 110.98
N VAL A 55 7.82 33.11 111.86
CA VAL A 55 8.08 31.67 111.69
C VAL A 55 7.11 31.09 110.67
N ASN A 56 5.79 31.27 110.86
CA ASN A 56 4.80 30.74 109.94
C ASN A 56 4.86 31.42 108.57
N ILE A 57 5.17 32.72 108.52
CA ILE A 57 5.41 33.44 107.25
C ILE A 57 6.63 32.84 106.50
N LYS A 58 7.72 32.51 107.20
CA LYS A 58 8.88 31.85 106.58
C LYS A 58 8.56 30.42 106.13
N MET A 59 7.82 29.66 106.92
CA MET A 59 7.36 28.32 106.53
C MET A 59 6.49 28.36 105.27
N ALA A 60 5.60 29.34 105.15
CA ALA A 60 4.79 29.53 103.95
C ALA A 60 5.64 29.86 102.70
N ASP A 61 6.66 30.73 102.81
CA ASP A 61 7.55 31.00 101.66
C ASP A 61 8.42 29.80 101.29
N ILE A 62 8.85 28.99 102.25
CA ILE A 62 9.56 27.73 102.00
C ILE A 62 8.64 26.74 101.28
N ALA A 63 7.41 26.54 101.77
CA ALA A 63 6.43 25.66 101.15
C ALA A 63 6.11 26.11 99.71
N ARG A 64 5.95 27.41 99.47
CA ARG A 64 5.77 27.99 98.13
C ARG A 64 6.94 27.69 97.20
N LYS A 65 8.18 27.84 97.67
CA LYS A 65 9.39 27.53 96.88
C LYS A 65 9.46 26.05 96.53
N ASN A 66 9.26 25.18 97.53
CA ASN A 66 9.29 23.74 97.31
C ASN A 66 8.19 23.29 96.34
N ALA A 67 6.97 23.81 96.47
CA ALA A 67 5.88 23.54 95.54
C ALA A 67 6.20 24.01 94.11
N LYS A 68 6.84 25.18 93.96
CA LYS A 68 7.30 25.68 92.66
C LYS A 68 8.37 24.78 92.05
N ASP A 69 9.37 24.38 92.82
CA ASP A 69 10.46 23.52 92.36
C ASP A 69 9.93 22.13 91.98
N PHE A 70 9.01 21.59 92.77
CA PHE A 70 8.33 20.33 92.49
C PHE A 70 7.46 20.39 91.23
N ARG A 71 6.73 21.48 91.00
CA ARG A 71 5.97 21.71 89.76
C ARG A 71 6.90 21.69 88.53
N VAL A 72 7.98 22.45 88.58
CA VAL A 72 8.95 22.52 87.46
C VAL A 72 9.63 21.16 87.23
N ALA A 73 9.94 20.41 88.28
CA ALA A 73 10.50 19.06 88.15
C ALA A 73 9.50 18.09 87.53
N SER A 74 8.23 18.15 87.95
CA SER A 74 7.16 17.29 87.42
C SER A 74 6.85 17.60 85.94
N GLU A 75 6.83 18.88 85.55
CA GLU A 75 6.70 19.29 84.14
C GLU A 75 7.78 18.68 83.26
N LYS A 76 9.04 18.70 83.72
CA LYS A 76 10.15 18.06 82.99
C LYS A 76 9.96 16.55 82.81
N ILE A 77 9.40 15.87 83.82
CA ILE A 77 9.10 14.43 83.73
C ILE A 77 8.01 14.18 82.67
N PHE A 78 6.94 14.98 82.66
CA PHE A 78 5.89 14.87 81.65
C PHE A 78 6.41 15.12 80.24
N ASP A 79 7.21 16.17 80.04
CA ASP A 79 7.79 16.49 78.73
C ASP A 79 8.73 15.38 78.24
N ALA A 80 9.57 14.83 79.13
CA ALA A 80 10.45 13.71 78.80
C ALA A 80 9.66 12.47 78.38
N LYS A 81 8.64 12.08 79.15
CA LYS A 81 7.77 10.93 78.82
C LYS A 81 6.99 11.15 77.53
N ARG A 82 6.53 12.36 77.27
CA ARG A 82 5.87 12.71 76.01
C ARG A 82 6.83 12.61 74.82
N ALA A 83 8.07 13.08 74.97
CA ALA A 83 9.08 13.00 73.93
C ALA A 83 9.45 11.55 73.59
N GLU A 84 9.60 10.68 74.59
CA GLU A 84 9.83 9.23 74.40
C GLU A 84 8.72 8.60 73.54
N VAL A 85 7.45 8.86 73.86
CA VAL A 85 6.31 8.32 73.12
C VAL A 85 6.27 8.86 71.68
N GLN A 86 6.55 10.14 71.47
CA GLN A 86 6.61 10.73 70.13
C GLN A 86 7.71 10.11 69.28
N GLN A 87 8.88 9.85 69.85
CA GLN A 87 9.99 9.22 69.16
C GLN A 87 9.63 7.79 68.72
N LEU A 88 9.04 7.00 69.62
CA LEU A 88 8.56 5.65 69.30
C LEU A 88 7.49 5.66 68.21
N MET A 89 6.57 6.63 68.24
CA MET A 89 5.56 6.78 67.20
C MET A 89 6.18 7.06 65.83
N ILE A 90 7.21 7.92 65.77
CA ILE A 90 7.92 8.22 64.52
C ILE A 90 8.65 6.98 64.00
N GLU A 91 9.31 6.24 64.90
CA GLU A 91 10.00 4.99 64.56
C GLU A 91 9.04 3.96 63.98
N GLN A 92 7.92 3.69 64.66
CA GLN A 92 6.89 2.74 64.19
C GLN A 92 6.26 3.16 62.86
N LYS A 93 5.98 4.47 62.66
CA LYS A 93 5.49 4.97 61.37
C LYS A 93 6.52 4.81 60.25
N THR A 94 7.80 5.01 60.57
CA THR A 94 8.89 4.86 59.61
C THR A 94 9.06 3.39 59.25
N GLU A 95 9.00 2.50 60.24
CA GLU A 95 9.05 1.06 60.04
C GLU A 95 7.90 0.55 59.15
N ASP A 96 6.66 0.96 59.43
CA ASP A 96 5.50 0.62 58.60
C ASP A 96 5.68 1.10 57.14
N SER A 97 6.15 2.33 56.96
CA SER A 97 6.45 2.90 55.64
C SER A 97 7.56 2.12 54.91
N LEU A 98 8.58 1.66 55.62
CA LEU A 98 9.65 0.81 55.08
C LEU A 98 9.10 -0.55 54.62
N TRP A 99 8.28 -1.21 55.45
CA TRP A 99 7.64 -2.47 55.08
C TRP A 99 6.73 -2.32 53.86
N LEU A 100 5.94 -1.25 53.80
CA LEU A 100 5.07 -0.96 52.67
C LEU A 100 5.88 -0.76 51.38
N LYS A 101 6.93 0.07 51.41
CA LYS A 101 7.80 0.29 50.24
C LYS A 101 8.56 -0.97 49.83
N ALA A 102 9.07 -1.74 50.80
CA ALA A 102 9.75 -3.00 50.52
C ALA A 102 8.82 -3.99 49.80
N LYS A 103 7.56 -4.12 50.26
CA LYS A 103 6.53 -4.93 49.61
C LYS A 103 6.27 -4.47 48.17
N GLN A 104 6.11 -3.16 47.94
CA GLN A 104 5.89 -2.61 46.59
C GLN A 104 7.07 -2.91 45.66
N VAL A 105 8.30 -2.70 46.12
CA VAL A 105 9.52 -2.98 45.34
C VAL A 105 9.63 -4.47 45.02
N MET A 106 9.35 -5.34 45.98
CA MET A 106 9.33 -6.79 45.78
C MET A 106 8.31 -7.19 44.70
N GLN A 107 7.08 -6.66 44.77
CA GLN A 107 6.04 -6.94 43.78
C GLN A 107 6.44 -6.52 42.36
N ILE A 108 7.04 -5.33 42.20
CA ILE A 108 7.52 -4.85 40.90
C ILE A 108 8.61 -5.79 40.35
N LYS A 109 9.58 -6.16 41.18
CA LYS A 109 10.68 -7.04 40.77
C LYS A 109 10.21 -8.43 40.39
N LEU A 110 9.33 -9.03 41.19
CA LEU A 110 8.77 -10.35 40.91
C LEU A 110 7.92 -10.33 39.64
N LYS A 111 7.06 -9.33 39.46
CA LYS A 111 6.28 -9.17 38.24
C LYS A 111 7.15 -9.09 36.99
N ALA A 112 8.24 -8.32 37.04
CA ALA A 112 9.19 -8.26 35.92
C ALA A 112 9.88 -9.61 35.64
N ILE A 113 10.09 -10.44 36.65
CA ILE A 113 10.61 -11.80 36.49
C ILE A 113 9.54 -12.72 35.89
N GLU A 114 8.30 -12.65 36.37
CA GLU A 114 7.15 -13.38 35.83
C GLU A 114 6.93 -13.05 34.36
N ASP A 115 6.93 -11.77 33.98
CA ASP A 115 6.77 -11.33 32.59
C ASP A 115 7.90 -11.89 31.69
N LYS A 116 9.15 -11.86 32.18
CA LYS A 116 10.30 -12.46 31.47
C LYS A 116 10.17 -13.98 31.36
N ALA A 117 9.71 -14.65 32.40
CA ALA A 117 9.50 -16.10 32.40
C ALA A 117 8.36 -16.47 31.44
N ALA A 118 7.25 -15.74 31.44
CA ALA A 118 6.14 -15.92 30.52
C ALA A 118 6.56 -15.68 29.06
N TYR A 119 7.33 -14.63 28.80
CA TYR A 119 7.92 -14.38 27.47
C TYR A 119 8.78 -15.56 27.02
N LYS A 120 9.61 -16.12 27.91
CA LYS A 120 10.45 -17.29 27.60
C LYS A 120 9.64 -18.58 27.43
N ALA A 121 8.60 -18.79 28.22
CA ALA A 121 7.72 -19.95 28.11
C ALA A 121 6.99 -19.97 26.77
N LYS A 122 6.56 -18.80 26.27
CA LYS A 122 5.95 -18.64 24.94
C LYS A 122 6.96 -18.66 23.79
N PHE A 123 8.22 -19.04 24.02
CA PHE A 123 9.22 -19.08 22.97
C PHE A 123 8.86 -20.06 21.86
N GLU A 124 8.43 -21.26 22.20
CA GLU A 124 8.05 -22.29 21.21
C GLU A 124 6.91 -21.82 20.29
N GLU A 125 5.82 -21.31 20.86
CA GLU A 125 4.69 -20.76 20.10
C GLU A 125 5.13 -19.65 19.13
N ARG A 126 5.97 -18.73 19.60
CA ARG A 126 6.48 -17.63 18.75
C ARG A 126 7.46 -18.10 17.70
N TYR A 127 8.33 -19.03 18.05
CA TYR A 127 9.28 -19.61 17.10
C TYR A 127 8.51 -20.31 15.98
N HIS A 128 7.49 -21.09 16.29
CA HIS A 128 6.64 -21.71 15.28
C HIS A 128 5.86 -20.67 14.45
N ALA A 129 5.35 -19.60 15.06
CA ALA A 129 4.69 -18.51 14.34
C ALA A 129 5.66 -17.79 13.39
N GLU A 130 6.87 -17.45 13.85
CA GLU A 130 7.92 -16.79 13.06
C GLU A 130 8.40 -17.68 11.91
N GLN A 131 8.60 -18.98 12.15
CA GLN A 131 8.95 -19.93 11.09
C GLN A 131 7.82 -20.10 10.07
N LYS A 132 6.55 -20.08 10.50
CA LYS A 132 5.39 -20.11 9.59
C LYS A 132 5.35 -18.84 8.74
N GLU A 133 5.57 -17.67 9.34
CA GLU A 133 5.60 -16.39 8.65
C GLU A 133 6.74 -16.32 7.64
N LEU A 134 7.98 -16.64 8.05
CA LEU A 134 9.14 -16.66 7.17
C LEU A 134 8.92 -17.59 5.97
N ARG A 135 8.37 -18.79 6.20
CA ARG A 135 8.03 -19.73 5.13
C ARG A 135 6.99 -19.13 4.17
N THR A 136 5.96 -18.48 4.71
CA THR A 136 4.90 -17.82 3.91
C THR A 136 5.50 -16.71 3.05
N GLN A 137 6.36 -15.85 3.62
CA GLN A 137 7.03 -14.77 2.89
C GLN A 137 7.94 -15.31 1.77
N MET A 138 8.74 -16.36 2.04
CA MET A 138 9.59 -16.99 1.03
C MET A 138 8.75 -17.57 -0.12
N ARG A 139 7.61 -18.17 0.19
CA ARG A 139 6.68 -18.73 -0.80
C ARG A 139 6.05 -17.64 -1.67
N LEU A 140 5.56 -16.57 -1.05
CA LEU A 140 5.01 -15.42 -1.76
C LEU A 140 6.04 -14.78 -2.70
N ALA A 141 7.29 -14.62 -2.24
CA ALA A 141 8.35 -14.07 -3.06
C ALA A 141 8.58 -14.92 -4.33
N LYS A 142 8.50 -16.24 -4.25
CA LYS A 142 8.57 -17.14 -5.42
C LYS A 142 7.35 -16.99 -6.33
N CYS A 143 6.15 -16.94 -5.78
CA CYS A 143 4.91 -16.84 -6.56
C CYS A 143 4.75 -15.50 -7.28
N LYS A 144 5.18 -14.39 -6.66
CA LYS A 144 5.10 -13.04 -7.23
C LYS A 144 5.90 -12.86 -8.52
N ILE A 145 6.86 -13.75 -8.81
CA ILE A 145 7.58 -13.76 -10.09
C ILE A 145 6.63 -14.11 -11.25
N PHE A 146 5.62 -14.95 -10.99
CA PHE A 146 4.71 -15.47 -12.01
C PHE A 146 3.33 -14.82 -11.96
N SER A 147 2.89 -14.35 -10.80
CA SER A 147 1.59 -13.72 -10.61
C SER A 147 1.57 -12.80 -9.39
N ASP A 148 1.21 -11.53 -9.60
CA ASP A 148 1.01 -10.54 -8.53
C ASP A 148 -0.29 -10.74 -7.75
N ALA A 149 -1.19 -11.60 -8.24
CA ALA A 149 -2.50 -11.82 -7.62
C ALA A 149 -2.46 -12.78 -6.42
N VAL A 150 -1.32 -13.43 -6.16
CA VAL A 150 -1.18 -14.39 -5.07
C VAL A 150 -1.11 -13.68 -3.73
N ILE A 151 -1.98 -14.06 -2.80
CA ILE A 151 -2.08 -13.48 -1.46
C ILE A 151 -1.62 -14.46 -0.38
N ASP A 152 -1.30 -13.95 0.81
CA ASP A 152 -0.73 -14.72 1.92
C ASP A 152 -1.56 -15.96 2.30
N SER A 153 -2.89 -15.85 2.26
CA SER A 153 -3.80 -16.95 2.58
C SER A 153 -3.68 -18.14 1.63
N ASP A 154 -3.24 -17.92 0.40
CA ASP A 154 -3.18 -18.95 -0.62
C ASP A 154 -2.02 -19.93 -0.37
N VAL A 155 -0.97 -19.48 0.31
CA VAL A 155 0.29 -20.23 0.47
C VAL A 155 0.69 -20.52 1.93
N SER A 156 0.03 -19.89 2.91
CA SER A 156 0.41 -19.98 4.32
C SER A 156 0.25 -21.40 4.91
N GLU A 157 -0.78 -22.13 4.49
CA GLU A 157 -1.14 -23.44 5.07
C GLU A 157 -0.78 -24.64 4.18
N LEU A 158 -0.21 -24.39 3.01
CA LEU A 158 0.16 -25.46 2.10
C LEU A 158 1.33 -26.28 2.66
N SER A 159 1.28 -27.60 2.49
CA SER A 159 2.47 -28.44 2.67
C SER A 159 3.50 -28.14 1.58
N ASP A 160 4.77 -28.47 1.82
CA ASP A 160 5.83 -28.14 0.86
C ASP A 160 5.60 -28.79 -0.52
N ASN A 161 5.12 -30.03 -0.55
CA ASN A 161 4.77 -30.71 -1.80
C ASN A 161 3.61 -30.03 -2.55
N VAL A 162 2.58 -29.61 -1.83
CA VAL A 162 1.42 -28.93 -2.43
C VAL A 162 1.81 -27.53 -2.93
N PHE A 163 2.68 -26.83 -2.19
CA PHE A 163 3.21 -25.55 -2.62
C PHE A 163 4.02 -25.66 -3.92
N GLU A 164 4.89 -26.66 -4.06
CA GLU A 164 5.65 -26.86 -5.31
C GLU A 164 4.74 -27.20 -6.50
N MET A 165 3.68 -27.98 -6.28
CA MET A 165 2.67 -28.22 -7.33
C MET A 165 1.95 -26.92 -7.73
N TYR A 166 1.59 -26.08 -6.75
CA TYR A 166 0.97 -24.77 -7.00
C TYR A 166 1.90 -23.83 -7.77
N LEU A 167 3.17 -23.76 -7.38
CA LEU A 167 4.19 -22.94 -8.04
C LEU A 167 4.40 -23.36 -9.50
N ASN A 168 4.50 -24.67 -9.76
CA ASN A 168 4.60 -25.21 -11.11
C ASN A 168 3.38 -24.85 -11.96
N GLY A 169 2.17 -24.88 -11.37
CA GLY A 169 0.94 -24.45 -12.04
C GLY A 169 0.99 -22.99 -12.49
N LEU A 170 1.45 -22.09 -11.60
CA LEU A 170 1.63 -20.66 -11.92
C LEU A 170 2.69 -20.45 -13.01
N GLU A 171 3.81 -21.18 -12.94
CA GLU A 171 4.87 -21.08 -13.94
C GLU A 171 4.37 -21.48 -15.34
N VAL A 172 3.58 -22.56 -15.43
CA VAL A 172 2.99 -23.01 -16.70
C VAL A 172 2.03 -21.94 -17.25
N GLN A 173 1.14 -21.39 -16.42
CA GLN A 173 0.22 -20.33 -16.84
C GLN A 173 0.95 -19.08 -17.31
N TYR A 174 2.00 -18.68 -16.60
CA TYR A 174 2.83 -17.53 -16.97
C TYR A 174 3.53 -17.74 -18.32
N LYS A 175 4.13 -18.92 -18.54
CA LYS A 175 4.75 -19.29 -19.82
C LYS A 175 3.74 -19.32 -20.96
N GLU A 176 2.54 -19.85 -20.71
CA GLU A 176 1.48 -19.89 -21.71
C GLU A 176 1.00 -18.48 -22.08
N LYS A 177 0.84 -17.59 -21.10
CA LYS A 177 0.49 -16.20 -21.34
C LYS A 177 1.56 -15.48 -22.18
N ILE A 178 2.84 -15.62 -21.84
CA ILE A 178 3.94 -15.05 -22.64
C ILE A 178 3.88 -15.58 -24.07
N LYS A 179 3.68 -16.90 -24.23
CA LYS A 179 3.62 -17.51 -25.56
C LYS A 179 2.44 -16.97 -26.37
N GLN A 180 1.26 -16.83 -25.76
CA GLN A 180 0.09 -16.23 -26.39
C GLN A 180 0.34 -14.77 -26.79
N GLU A 181 1.00 -13.99 -25.94
CA GLU A 181 1.40 -12.61 -26.25
C GLU A 181 2.38 -12.56 -27.43
N GLN A 182 3.37 -13.45 -27.47
CA GLN A 182 4.32 -13.57 -28.58
C GLN A 182 3.64 -14.00 -29.88
N GLU A 183 2.75 -14.99 -29.85
CA GLU A 183 1.99 -15.43 -31.02
C GLU A 183 1.06 -14.32 -31.52
N ALA A 184 0.40 -13.60 -30.63
CA ALA A 184 -0.42 -12.44 -30.98
C ALA A 184 0.41 -11.29 -31.58
N GLU A 185 1.60 -11.03 -31.06
CA GLU A 185 2.52 -10.03 -31.61
C GLU A 185 3.05 -10.45 -32.98
N LEU A 186 3.44 -11.71 -33.16
CA LEU A 186 3.86 -12.26 -34.44
C LEU A 186 2.74 -12.19 -35.48
N GLU A 187 1.51 -12.53 -35.10
CA GLU A 187 0.36 -12.44 -36.00
C GLU A 187 0.04 -10.98 -36.35
N ARG A 188 0.15 -10.05 -35.38
CA ARG A 188 0.02 -8.62 -35.65
C ARG A 188 1.06 -8.15 -36.66
N LEU A 189 2.34 -8.51 -36.47
CA LEU A 189 3.42 -8.17 -37.40
C LEU A 189 3.22 -8.80 -38.78
N ARG A 190 2.68 -10.02 -38.85
CA ARG A 190 2.33 -10.69 -40.11
C ARG A 190 1.23 -9.92 -40.84
N ILE A 191 0.13 -9.59 -40.16
CA ILE A 191 -0.98 -8.82 -40.72
C ILE A 191 -0.49 -7.44 -41.16
N GLU A 192 0.36 -6.78 -40.36
CA GLU A 192 0.95 -5.49 -40.73
C GLU A 192 1.80 -5.61 -41.99
N LYS A 193 2.63 -6.65 -42.11
CA LYS A 193 3.44 -6.91 -43.31
C LYS A 193 2.57 -7.19 -44.54
N ILE A 194 1.51 -7.98 -44.40
CA ILE A 194 0.54 -8.25 -45.46
C ILE A 194 -0.13 -6.94 -45.90
N ASN A 195 -0.60 -6.11 -44.95
CA ASN A 195 -1.21 -4.82 -45.25
C ASN A 195 -0.24 -3.84 -45.94
N GLN A 196 1.01 -3.78 -45.47
CA GLN A 196 2.04 -2.97 -46.13
C GLN A 196 2.28 -3.45 -47.56
N LEU A 197 2.40 -4.76 -47.77
CA LEU A 197 2.59 -5.34 -49.10
C LEU A 197 1.37 -5.10 -50.01
N ASN A 198 0.15 -5.22 -49.47
CA ASN A 198 -1.09 -4.91 -50.16
C ASN A 198 -1.11 -3.46 -50.63
N ASN A 199 -0.75 -2.51 -49.75
CA ASN A 199 -0.71 -1.10 -50.10
C ASN A 199 0.32 -0.80 -51.20
N VAL A 200 1.52 -1.39 -51.11
CA VAL A 200 2.55 -1.26 -52.15
C VAL A 200 2.03 -1.78 -53.48
N ARG A 201 1.49 -3.01 -53.49
CA ARG A 201 0.94 -3.63 -54.70
C ARG A 201 -0.25 -2.87 -55.28
N LYS A 202 -1.17 -2.38 -54.44
CA LYS A 202 -2.27 -1.50 -54.86
C LYS A 202 -1.77 -0.23 -55.56
N ASN A 203 -0.73 0.39 -55.03
CA ASN A 203 -0.12 1.57 -55.66
C ASN A 203 0.51 1.22 -57.01
N GLU A 204 1.19 0.07 -57.13
CA GLU A 204 1.80 -0.36 -58.40
C GLU A 204 0.77 -0.64 -59.50
N ILE A 205 -0.40 -1.17 -59.14
CA ILE A 205 -1.43 -1.54 -60.13
C ILE A 205 -2.41 -0.40 -60.42
N LEU A 206 -2.36 0.70 -59.68
CA LEU A 206 -3.30 1.82 -59.77
C LEU A 206 -3.43 2.35 -61.21
N GLU A 207 -2.31 2.47 -61.94
CA GLU A 207 -2.27 2.97 -63.32
C GLU A 207 -2.79 1.98 -64.38
N ILE A 208 -2.94 0.71 -64.01
CA ILE A 208 -3.37 -0.38 -64.89
C ILE A 208 -4.64 -1.07 -64.36
N TYR A 209 -5.24 -0.54 -63.30
CA TYR A 209 -6.32 -1.18 -62.53
C TYR A 209 -7.56 -1.50 -63.37
N GLU A 210 -7.89 -0.63 -64.34
CA GLU A 210 -9.02 -0.83 -65.24
C GLU A 210 -8.89 -2.10 -66.10
N TYR A 211 -7.66 -2.53 -66.38
CA TYR A 211 -7.30 -3.66 -67.22
C TYR A 211 -7.06 -4.95 -66.44
N VAL A 212 -7.11 -4.89 -65.11
CA VAL A 212 -7.04 -6.08 -64.25
C VAL A 212 -8.31 -6.92 -64.46
N ALA A 213 -8.19 -8.24 -64.52
CA ALA A 213 -9.35 -9.11 -64.60
C ALA A 213 -10.25 -8.93 -63.37
N ASN A 214 -11.58 -8.92 -63.57
CA ASN A 214 -12.54 -8.58 -62.52
C ASN A 214 -12.43 -9.47 -61.26
N GLU A 215 -12.03 -10.73 -61.43
CA GLU A 215 -11.80 -11.70 -60.35
C GLU A 215 -10.71 -11.23 -59.37
N TYR A 216 -9.77 -10.41 -59.82
CA TYR A 216 -8.63 -9.91 -59.05
C TYR A 216 -8.74 -8.41 -58.71
N LYS A 217 -9.88 -7.76 -58.96
CA LYS A 217 -10.05 -6.31 -58.63
C LYS A 217 -10.28 -6.04 -57.15
N PHE A 218 -10.80 -7.02 -56.43
CA PHE A 218 -11.18 -6.90 -55.02
C PHE A 218 -10.38 -7.83 -54.10
N CYS A 219 -9.34 -8.48 -54.61
CA CYS A 219 -8.49 -9.32 -53.78
C CYS A 219 -7.56 -8.48 -52.89
N ASP A 220 -7.14 -9.08 -51.78
CA ASP A 220 -6.03 -8.54 -50.99
C ASP A 220 -4.72 -8.91 -51.68
N TYR A 221 -4.10 -7.94 -52.34
CA TYR A 221 -2.86 -8.20 -53.07
C TYR A 221 -1.69 -8.54 -52.14
N GLY A 222 -1.79 -8.26 -50.84
CA GLY A 222 -0.77 -8.61 -49.85
C GLY A 222 -0.75 -10.09 -49.50
N GLU A 223 -1.87 -10.80 -49.69
CA GLU A 223 -1.97 -12.25 -49.43
C GLU A 223 -1.55 -13.11 -50.62
N LEU A 224 -1.39 -12.50 -51.80
CA LEU A 224 -1.00 -13.22 -53.02
C LEU A 224 0.47 -13.65 -52.96
N GLU A 225 0.73 -14.89 -53.37
CA GLU A 225 2.10 -15.33 -53.67
C GLU A 225 2.74 -14.45 -54.73
N SER A 226 4.05 -14.19 -54.62
CA SER A 226 4.77 -13.27 -55.50
C SER A 226 4.61 -13.60 -56.99
N ASP A 227 4.62 -14.88 -57.35
CA ASP A 227 4.49 -15.32 -58.74
C ASP A 227 3.10 -15.04 -59.31
N THR A 228 2.06 -15.17 -58.46
CA THR A 228 0.67 -14.87 -58.82
C THR A 228 0.47 -13.37 -59.00
N TRP A 229 1.06 -12.56 -58.12
CA TRP A 229 1.05 -11.10 -58.23
C TRP A 229 1.70 -10.61 -59.53
N GLU A 230 2.91 -11.08 -59.83
CA GLU A 230 3.64 -10.68 -61.04
C GLU A 230 2.88 -11.07 -62.31
N LYS A 231 2.20 -12.24 -62.30
CA LYS A 231 1.36 -12.65 -63.41
C LYS A 231 0.16 -11.72 -63.60
N ILE A 232 -0.59 -11.40 -62.53
CA ILE A 232 -1.73 -10.46 -62.60
C ILE A 232 -1.27 -9.10 -63.14
N LYS A 233 -0.13 -8.60 -62.64
CA LYS A 233 0.46 -7.35 -63.09
C LYS A 233 0.85 -7.40 -64.56
N SER A 234 1.54 -8.46 -65.00
CA SER A 234 1.94 -8.65 -66.40
C SER A 234 0.74 -8.76 -67.33
N ASP A 235 -0.27 -9.54 -66.97
CA ASP A 235 -1.49 -9.69 -67.76
C ASP A 235 -2.24 -8.36 -67.90
N ALA A 236 -2.32 -7.55 -66.83
CA ALA A 236 -2.92 -6.22 -66.86
C ALA A 236 -2.12 -5.21 -67.71
N ILE A 237 -0.78 -5.27 -67.67
CA ILE A 237 0.09 -4.47 -68.54
C ILE A 237 -0.15 -4.85 -70.01
N ASN A 238 -0.13 -6.14 -70.32
CA ASN A 238 -0.37 -6.64 -71.68
C ASN A 238 -1.76 -6.24 -72.19
N ALA A 239 -2.79 -6.35 -71.34
CA ALA A 239 -4.16 -5.93 -71.68
C ALA A 239 -4.27 -4.41 -71.94
N LYS A 240 -3.55 -3.58 -71.17
CA LYS A 240 -3.44 -2.14 -71.41
C LYS A 240 -2.75 -1.84 -72.73
N GLU A 241 -1.63 -2.51 -73.02
CA GLU A 241 -0.91 -2.35 -74.29
C GLU A 241 -1.76 -2.77 -75.49
N ASP A 242 -2.47 -3.89 -75.39
CA ASP A 242 -3.37 -4.37 -76.44
C ASP A 242 -4.55 -3.42 -76.67
N ASN A 243 -5.12 -2.86 -75.60
CA ASN A 243 -6.17 -1.84 -75.73
C ASN A 243 -5.61 -0.57 -76.39
N LEU A 244 -4.41 -0.12 -76.00
CA LEU A 244 -3.76 1.04 -76.61
C LEU A 244 -3.47 0.80 -78.11
N ARG A 245 -3.00 -0.38 -78.49
CA ARG A 245 -2.80 -0.79 -79.89
C ARG A 245 -4.12 -0.77 -80.66
N LYS A 246 -5.19 -1.33 -80.09
CA LYS A 246 -6.54 -1.30 -80.69
C LYS A 246 -7.07 0.12 -80.85
N GLN A 247 -6.88 1.01 -79.87
CA GLN A 247 -7.26 2.42 -79.99
C GLN A 247 -6.47 3.15 -81.07
N GLN A 248 -5.17 2.87 -81.20
CA GLN A 248 -4.34 3.42 -82.25
C GLN A 248 -4.77 2.92 -83.63
N GLN A 249 -5.03 1.62 -83.77
CA GLN A 249 -5.56 1.00 -84.99
C GLN A 249 -6.92 1.61 -85.38
N LEU A 250 -7.85 1.75 -84.44
CA LEU A 250 -9.14 2.38 -84.67
C LEU A 250 -8.99 3.84 -85.11
N LYS A 251 -8.06 4.60 -84.49
CA LYS A 251 -7.75 5.98 -84.92
C LYS A 251 -7.14 6.04 -86.32
N THR A 252 -6.31 5.08 -86.71
CA THR A 252 -5.78 4.99 -88.07
C THR A 252 -6.83 4.57 -89.08
N GLU A 253 -7.73 3.64 -88.73
CA GLU A 253 -8.85 3.22 -89.57
C GLU A 253 -9.83 4.38 -89.76
N LEU A 254 -10.22 5.08 -88.70
CA LEU A 254 -11.03 6.31 -88.78
C LEU A 254 -10.35 7.39 -89.63
N ARG A 255 -9.01 7.51 -89.57
CA ARG A 255 -8.27 8.41 -90.47
C ARG A 255 -8.32 7.95 -91.91
N ILE A 256 -8.13 6.66 -92.19
CA ILE A 256 -8.22 6.09 -93.54
C ILE A 256 -9.64 6.25 -94.10
N GLU A 257 -10.67 6.04 -93.28
CA GLU A 257 -12.06 6.20 -93.66
C GLU A 257 -12.43 7.66 -93.90
N LYS A 258 -11.95 8.59 -93.07
CA LYS A 258 -12.06 10.04 -93.35
C LYS A 258 -11.35 10.42 -94.64
N VAL A 259 -10.15 9.88 -94.91
CA VAL A 259 -9.44 10.11 -96.17
C VAL A 259 -10.27 9.57 -97.33
N LYS A 260 -10.77 8.33 -97.26
CA LYS A 260 -11.64 7.74 -98.30
C LYS A 260 -12.92 8.53 -98.53
N ALA A 261 -13.56 9.04 -97.47
CA ALA A 261 -14.75 9.90 -97.59
C ALA A 261 -14.41 11.20 -98.33
N ILE A 262 -13.29 11.85 -97.98
CA ILE A 262 -12.76 13.02 -98.69
C ILE A 262 -12.42 12.68 -100.14
N THR A 263 -11.80 11.53 -100.43
CA THR A 263 -11.50 11.11 -101.81
C THR A 263 -12.78 10.83 -102.60
N SER A 264 -13.81 10.26 -101.98
CA SER A 264 -15.12 10.03 -102.63
C SER A 264 -15.87 11.34 -102.90
N GLU A 265 -15.77 12.34 -102.01
CA GLU A 265 -16.26 13.69 -102.26
C GLU A 265 -15.45 14.37 -103.38
N PHE A 266 -14.13 14.12 -103.45
CA PHE A 266 -13.27 14.61 -104.54
C PHE A 266 -13.59 13.95 -105.88
N GLU A 267 -13.91 12.65 -105.91
CA GLU A 267 -14.34 11.92 -107.11
C GLU A 267 -15.74 12.38 -107.57
N ILE A 268 -16.66 12.68 -106.66
CA ILE A 268 -17.97 13.28 -106.99
C ILE A 268 -17.79 14.69 -107.59
N ILE A 269 -16.82 15.47 -107.10
CA ILE A 269 -16.50 16.79 -107.66
C ILE A 269 -15.80 16.67 -109.03
N GLN A 270 -14.92 15.69 -109.24
CA GLN A 270 -14.31 15.44 -110.56
C GLN A 270 -15.32 14.91 -111.59
N PHE A 271 -16.33 14.14 -111.19
CA PHE A 271 -17.40 13.68 -112.07
C PHE A 271 -18.48 14.73 -112.37
N ALA A 272 -18.65 15.75 -111.52
CA ALA A 272 -19.61 16.84 -111.73
C ALA A 272 -19.04 18.04 -112.53
N HIS A 273 -17.80 17.97 -113.03
CA HIS A 273 -17.13 19.07 -113.75
C HIS A 273 -16.49 18.66 -115.09
N LEU A 274 -16.88 17.52 -115.65
CA LEU A 274 -16.54 17.14 -117.03
C LEU A 274 -17.77 17.38 -117.93
N ASP A 275 -17.88 18.63 -118.40
CA ASP A 275 -18.78 19.03 -119.48
C ASP A 275 -18.51 18.21 -120.75
N ASP A 276 -19.44 17.30 -121.04
CA ASP A 276 -20.05 16.83 -122.31
C ASP A 276 -19.37 16.96 -123.70
N LEU A 277 -18.06 17.22 -123.84
CA LEU A 277 -17.44 17.35 -125.18
C LEU A 277 -16.16 16.54 -125.45
N GLU A 278 -15.64 15.77 -124.49
CA GLU A 278 -14.41 14.97 -124.72
C GLU A 278 -14.52 13.46 -124.44
N PHE A 279 -15.70 12.96 -124.02
CA PHE A 279 -15.89 11.53 -123.72
C PHE A 279 -15.79 10.63 -124.98
N ASP A 280 -16.21 11.12 -126.14
CA ASP A 280 -16.11 10.40 -127.41
C ASP A 280 -14.66 10.28 -127.93
N SER A 281 -13.79 11.24 -127.58
CA SER A 281 -12.35 11.18 -127.89
C SER A 281 -11.64 10.10 -127.05
N TYR A 282 -12.06 9.94 -125.79
CA TYR A 282 -11.49 8.95 -124.88
C TYR A 282 -11.91 7.52 -125.24
N ILE A 283 -13.17 7.29 -125.64
CA ILE A 283 -13.65 5.98 -126.14
C ILE A 283 -12.91 5.57 -127.43
N LYS A 284 -12.61 6.53 -128.31
CA LYS A 284 -11.85 6.28 -129.55
C LYS A 284 -10.41 5.85 -129.25
N THR A 285 -9.77 6.47 -128.26
CA THR A 285 -8.40 6.15 -127.84
C THR A 285 -8.31 4.76 -127.19
N ILE A 286 -9.32 4.35 -126.40
CA ILE A 286 -9.38 3.00 -125.81
C ILE A 286 -9.55 1.91 -126.88
N LYS A 287 -10.40 2.15 -127.90
CA LYS A 287 -10.57 1.21 -129.03
C LYS A 287 -9.30 1.08 -129.89
N GLU A 288 -8.51 2.14 -130.03
CA GLU A 288 -7.20 2.10 -130.72
C GLU A 288 -6.13 1.34 -129.92
N ILE A 289 -6.15 1.42 -128.59
CA ILE A 289 -5.24 0.67 -127.71
C ILE A 289 -5.60 -0.83 -127.72
N GLU A 290 -6.87 -1.20 -127.75
CA GLU A 290 -7.32 -2.59 -127.88
C GLU A 290 -6.99 -3.20 -129.25
N GLN A 291 -7.10 -2.42 -130.34
CA GLN A 291 -6.64 -2.85 -131.66
C GLN A 291 -5.12 -2.98 -131.75
N LYS A 292 -4.34 -2.12 -131.07
CA LYS A 292 -2.87 -2.26 -130.96
C LYS A 292 -2.44 -3.47 -130.10
N LYS A 293 -3.23 -3.84 -129.08
CA LYS A 293 -2.98 -5.08 -128.31
C LYS A 293 -3.31 -6.35 -129.11
N LYS A 294 -4.35 -6.36 -129.95
CA LYS A 294 -4.65 -7.49 -130.85
C LYS A 294 -3.65 -7.67 -131.99
N ARG A 295 -2.92 -6.62 -132.41
CA ARG A 295 -1.85 -6.68 -133.42
C ARG A 295 -0.46 -7.04 -132.89
N ARG A 296 -0.27 -7.16 -131.57
CA ARG A 296 1.00 -7.60 -130.95
C ARG A 296 1.01 -9.09 -130.55
N ASN A 297 -0.11 -9.80 -130.71
CA ASN A 297 -0.26 -11.22 -130.37
C ASN A 297 -0.56 -12.12 -131.60
N ASN A 298 -0.24 -11.64 -132.82
CA ASN A 298 -0.18 -12.41 -134.07
C ASN A 298 1.10 -12.06 -134.81
#